data_AF-A0A4Y9YEK5-F1
#
_entry.id   AF-A0A4Y9YEK5-F1
#
_cell.length_a   1.000
_cell.length_b   1.000
_cell.length_c   1.000
_cell.angle_alpha   90.00
_cell.angle_beta   90.00
_cell.angle_gamma   90.00
#
_symmetry.space_group_name_H-M   'P 1'
#
loop_
_entity.id
_entity.type
_entity.pdbx_description
1 polymer ?
#
loop_
_entity_poly.entity_id
_entity_poly.type
_entity_poly.pdbx_seq_one_letter_code
_entity_poly.pdbx_strand_id
1 'polypeptide(L)'
;MSETSVAGGRPRRSTRATIKTPLAVTEDLSPESQGLLVSLLPPTAFISFSPSVPPTHVDYRTPLFDSAATAASDDDRMDVDTQLSPSSRLIQEQTPATLDPAVLTSPFFLSAAHTYQDHLFSGWFGKKAREEAAQFQAGVRQGTLHAEWKDEVWERDHSPQQNQSQQVDLAALAKRGLLQEGDVISYRRHFAQLQVTIEKDVLVDSIDGPSSTISVLVPPRSTRSLHLTLLVNGRGEPQPQDRLQLMNNIADPVMLESGILDIDGTVDRADRGVANGKNARAAWKSFTVWRWRDEMRNDIQAQMVMDRGGRERVGTLFYLSTYCHQK
;
A
#
# COMPACT_ATOMS: atom_id res chain seq x y z
N MET A 1 3.26 -78.75 20.31
CA MET A 1 3.73 -77.52 20.97
C MET A 1 2.66 -76.47 20.72
N SER A 2 1.94 -76.13 21.78
CA SER A 2 0.69 -75.36 21.72
C SER A 2 0.96 -74.01 22.38
N GLU A 3 0.91 -72.91 21.62
CA GLU A 3 0.96 -71.56 22.16
C GLU A 3 -0.44 -70.94 22.12
N THR A 4 -1.02 -70.77 23.31
CA THR A 4 -2.29 -70.09 23.54
C THR A 4 -2.06 -68.59 23.67
N SER A 5 -2.51 -67.84 22.67
CA SER A 5 -2.59 -66.37 22.67
C SER A 5 -3.80 -65.90 23.48
N VAL A 6 -3.56 -65.21 24.59
CA VAL A 6 -4.59 -64.64 25.47
C VAL A 6 -4.75 -63.16 25.13
N ALA A 7 -5.77 -62.85 24.33
CA ALA A 7 -6.18 -61.47 24.02
C ALA A 7 -7.06 -60.92 25.15
N GLY A 8 -6.45 -60.18 26.08
CA GLY A 8 -7.15 -59.42 27.12
C GLY A 8 -7.71 -58.10 26.59
N GLY A 9 -8.94 -58.11 26.08
CA GLY A 9 -9.66 -56.90 25.69
C GLY A 9 -10.10 -56.07 26.90
N ARG A 10 -9.45 -54.92 27.13
CA ARG A 10 -9.91 -53.95 28.14
C ARG A 10 -11.17 -53.23 27.63
N PRO A 11 -12.25 -53.14 28.42
CA PRO A 11 -13.45 -52.40 28.05
C PRO A 11 -13.14 -50.90 27.99
N ARG A 12 -13.21 -50.32 26.78
CA ARG A 12 -13.22 -48.86 26.60
C ARG A 12 -14.52 -48.31 27.18
N ARG A 13 -14.49 -47.86 28.45
CA ARG A 13 -15.55 -47.01 29.02
C ARG A 13 -15.54 -45.67 28.28
N SER A 14 -16.39 -45.54 27.27
CA SER A 14 -16.70 -44.26 26.64
C SER A 14 -17.66 -43.50 27.53
N THR A 15 -17.14 -42.79 28.53
CA THR A 15 -17.91 -41.74 29.23
C THR A 15 -17.98 -40.55 28.28
N ARG A 16 -19.10 -40.44 27.55
CA ARG A 16 -19.40 -39.28 26.71
C ARG A 16 -19.68 -38.11 27.66
N ALA A 17 -18.66 -37.32 27.97
CA ALA A 17 -18.83 -36.08 28.71
C ALA A 17 -19.69 -35.14 27.85
N THR A 18 -20.85 -34.73 28.38
CA THR A 18 -21.67 -33.70 27.75
C THR A 18 -20.87 -32.41 27.76
N ILE A 19 -20.47 -31.93 26.58
CA ILE A 19 -19.79 -30.64 26.44
C ILE A 19 -20.85 -29.58 26.74
N LYS A 20 -20.80 -29.02 27.95
CA LYS A 20 -21.63 -27.87 28.33
C LYS A 20 -21.27 -26.69 27.42
N THR A 21 -22.28 -25.90 27.04
CA THR A 21 -22.03 -24.62 26.36
C THR A 21 -21.26 -23.69 27.31
N PRO A 22 -20.36 -22.82 26.80
CA PRO A 22 -19.52 -21.95 27.62
C PRO A 22 -20.35 -21.04 28.56
N LEU A 23 -21.58 -20.69 28.17
CA LEU A 23 -22.53 -19.93 28.98
C LEU A 23 -23.00 -20.66 30.24
N ALA A 24 -23.30 -21.96 30.13
CA ALA A 24 -23.70 -22.75 31.29
C ALA A 24 -22.56 -22.86 32.31
N VAL A 25 -21.30 -22.78 31.86
CA VAL A 25 -20.14 -22.82 32.74
C VAL A 25 -19.98 -21.52 33.52
N THR A 26 -20.31 -20.36 32.94
CA THR A 26 -20.20 -19.07 33.63
C THR A 26 -21.28 -18.87 34.70
N GLU A 27 -22.49 -19.40 34.47
CA GLU A 27 -23.56 -19.37 35.47
C GLU A 27 -23.28 -20.27 36.68
N ASP A 28 -22.54 -21.36 36.48
CA ASP A 28 -22.14 -22.30 37.53
C ASP A 28 -21.02 -21.75 38.45
N LEU A 29 -20.44 -20.58 38.15
CA LEU A 29 -19.36 -19.96 38.95
C LEU A 29 -19.89 -19.29 40.23
N SER A 30 -19.04 -19.21 41.26
CA SER A 30 -19.33 -18.41 42.47
C SER A 30 -19.46 -16.91 42.12
N PRO A 31 -20.28 -16.13 42.85
CA PRO A 31 -20.47 -14.70 42.54
C PRO A 31 -19.16 -13.89 42.62
N GLU A 32 -18.24 -14.27 43.52
CA GLU A 32 -16.90 -13.68 43.60
C GLU A 32 -16.09 -13.95 42.32
N SER A 33 -16.13 -15.19 41.81
CA SER A 33 -15.44 -15.57 40.57
C SER A 33 -16.05 -14.88 39.36
N GLN A 34 -17.38 -14.71 39.32
CA GLN A 34 -18.05 -13.93 38.29
C GLN A 34 -17.63 -12.46 38.33
N GLY A 35 -17.53 -11.86 39.52
CA GLY A 35 -17.03 -10.49 39.68
C GLY A 35 -15.60 -10.32 39.18
N LEU A 36 -14.70 -11.26 39.51
CA LEU A 36 -13.33 -11.26 39.00
C LEU A 36 -13.28 -11.44 37.48
N LEU A 37 -14.08 -12.35 36.92
CA LEU A 37 -14.16 -12.56 35.47
C LEU A 37 -14.59 -11.27 34.76
N VAL A 38 -15.65 -10.63 35.25
CA VAL A 38 -16.17 -9.36 34.74
C VAL A 38 -15.09 -8.26 34.75
N SER A 39 -14.28 -8.19 35.82
CA SER A 39 -13.19 -7.20 35.92
C SER A 39 -12.03 -7.41 34.93
N LEU A 40 -11.88 -8.62 34.39
CA LEU A 40 -10.82 -8.97 33.42
C LEU A 40 -11.28 -8.81 31.97
N LEU A 41 -12.58 -8.69 31.72
CA LEU A 41 -13.12 -8.57 30.37
C LEU A 41 -13.03 -7.13 29.86
N PRO A 42 -12.82 -6.93 28.53
CA PRO A 42 -12.82 -5.60 27.96
C PRO A 42 -14.21 -4.95 28.09
N PRO A 43 -14.30 -3.61 28.18
CA PRO A 43 -15.59 -2.91 28.25
C PRO A 43 -16.56 -3.27 27.11
N THR A 44 -16.03 -3.58 25.92
CA THR A 44 -16.81 -4.00 24.75
C THR A 44 -17.57 -5.32 24.94
N ALA A 45 -17.27 -6.07 26.00
CA ALA A 45 -17.96 -7.31 26.32
C ALA A 45 -19.34 -7.11 26.96
N PHE A 46 -19.67 -5.88 27.36
CA PHE A 46 -20.91 -5.58 28.06
C PHE A 46 -21.91 -4.91 27.12
N ILE A 47 -23.19 -5.29 27.21
CA ILE A 47 -24.29 -4.74 26.39
C ILE A 47 -24.44 -3.23 26.63
N SER A 48 -24.07 -2.77 27.82
CA SER A 48 -24.11 -1.36 28.19
C SER A 48 -23.08 -0.52 27.41
N PHE A 49 -22.02 -1.13 26.88
CA PHE A 49 -20.94 -0.39 26.24
C PHE A 49 -21.42 0.44 25.05
N SER A 50 -21.13 1.74 25.11
CA SER A 50 -21.37 2.66 24.01
C SER A 50 -20.00 3.16 23.52
N PRO A 51 -19.65 2.94 22.24
CA PRO A 51 -18.41 3.46 21.69
C PRO A 51 -18.44 4.99 21.77
N SER A 52 -17.56 5.56 22.58
CA SER A 52 -17.35 7.00 22.64
C SER A 52 -16.08 7.35 21.89
N VAL A 53 -16.21 8.31 20.99
CA VAL A 53 -15.07 8.90 20.32
C VAL A 53 -14.45 9.93 21.28
N PRO A 54 -13.12 10.01 21.44
CA PRO A 54 -12.49 11.05 22.26
C PRO A 54 -12.89 12.45 21.77
N PRO A 55 -13.09 13.44 22.67
CA PRO A 55 -13.43 14.82 22.28
C PRO A 55 -12.43 15.46 21.32
N THR A 56 -11.18 15.00 21.32
CA THR A 56 -10.10 15.48 20.46
C THR A 56 -10.06 14.81 19.09
N HIS A 57 -10.90 13.81 18.83
CA HIS A 57 -10.94 13.12 17.55
C HIS A 57 -11.73 13.97 16.53
N VAL A 58 -11.30 13.98 15.27
CA VAL A 58 -11.92 14.79 14.20
C VAL A 58 -13.40 14.45 13.96
N ASP A 59 -13.80 13.21 14.24
CA ASP A 59 -15.19 12.75 14.11
C ASP A 59 -16.04 12.96 15.38
N TYR A 60 -15.48 13.57 16.43
CA TYR A 60 -16.25 13.89 17.63
C TYR A 60 -17.27 14.99 17.28
N ARG A 61 -18.52 14.58 17.06
CA ARG A 61 -19.64 15.51 16.98
C ARG A 61 -20.05 15.90 18.39
N THR A 62 -19.66 17.10 18.81
CA THR A 62 -20.17 17.70 20.04
C THR A 62 -21.71 17.72 19.97
N PRO A 63 -22.43 17.06 20.89
CA PRO A 63 -23.90 16.96 20.82
C PRO A 63 -24.66 18.28 21.08
N LEU A 64 -23.97 19.43 21.03
CA LEU A 64 -24.50 20.73 21.44
C LEU A 64 -24.16 21.74 20.35
N PHE A 65 -25.13 22.04 19.48
CA PHE A 65 -25.53 23.40 19.05
C PHE A 65 -26.56 23.32 17.90
N ASP A 66 -27.75 22.77 18.18
CA ASP A 66 -28.96 22.98 17.34
C ASP A 66 -30.03 23.81 18.09
N SER A 67 -29.61 24.61 19.09
CA SER A 67 -30.50 25.58 19.73
C SER A 67 -29.80 26.92 19.92
N ALA A 68 -30.03 27.75 18.92
CA ALA A 68 -30.21 29.20 18.98
C ALA A 68 -29.22 30.07 19.77
N ALA A 69 -28.48 30.85 18.97
CA ALA A 69 -28.31 32.30 19.11
C ALA A 69 -27.34 32.87 20.17
N THR A 70 -26.36 33.59 19.61
CA THR A 70 -25.82 34.88 20.08
C THR A 70 -25.08 34.91 21.41
N ALA A 71 -23.75 34.87 21.33
CA ALA A 71 -22.90 35.98 21.79
C ALA A 71 -21.49 35.82 21.22
N ALA A 72 -21.00 36.88 20.58
CA ALA A 72 -19.63 37.00 20.15
C ALA A 72 -18.74 37.24 21.39
N SER A 73 -17.90 36.27 21.74
CA SER A 73 -16.66 36.46 22.49
C SER A 73 -15.63 35.58 21.79
N ASP A 74 -14.72 36.14 21.01
CA ASP A 74 -13.47 36.71 21.51
C ASP A 74 -12.83 35.79 22.55
N ASP A 75 -12.14 34.75 22.07
CA ASP A 75 -11.23 33.94 22.90
C ASP A 75 -10.24 33.20 22.01
N ASP A 76 -9.22 33.93 21.54
CA ASP A 76 -8.00 33.38 20.92
C ASP A 76 -7.05 32.89 22.03
N ARG A 77 -7.61 32.10 22.96
CA ARG A 77 -6.95 31.64 24.17
C ARG A 77 -6.66 30.15 24.06
N MET A 78 -5.41 29.84 23.77
CA MET A 78 -4.84 28.50 23.80
C MET A 78 -4.74 28.03 25.26
N ASP A 79 -5.87 27.72 25.90
CA ASP A 79 -5.92 27.06 27.22
C ASP A 79 -5.55 25.57 27.02
N VAL A 80 -4.25 25.29 27.10
CA VAL A 80 -3.67 23.94 26.92
C VAL A 80 -3.80 23.07 28.18
N ASP A 81 -4.23 23.60 29.33
CA ASP A 81 -4.15 22.88 30.61
C ASP A 81 -5.40 22.94 31.51
N THR A 82 -6.62 23.03 30.95
CA THR A 82 -7.82 22.71 31.75
C THR A 82 -7.96 21.19 31.85
N GLN A 83 -7.20 20.61 32.80
CA GLN A 83 -7.35 19.23 33.23
C GLN A 83 -8.78 18.99 33.71
N LEU A 84 -9.65 18.52 32.82
CA LEU A 84 -10.90 17.88 33.17
C LEU A 84 -10.57 16.74 34.12
N SER A 85 -10.99 16.89 35.38
CA SER A 85 -10.84 15.88 36.42
C SER A 85 -11.21 14.50 35.87
N PRO A 86 -10.31 13.49 35.94
CA PRO A 86 -10.54 12.14 35.40
C PRO A 86 -11.65 11.34 36.11
N SER A 87 -12.41 11.97 37.01
CA SER A 87 -13.39 11.36 37.90
C SER A 87 -14.80 11.23 37.33
N SER A 88 -15.08 11.73 36.11
CA SER A 88 -16.38 11.57 35.44
C SER A 88 -16.31 10.68 34.19
N ARG A 89 -15.37 9.72 34.15
CA ARG A 89 -15.69 8.48 33.44
C ARG A 89 -16.85 7.87 34.21
N LEU A 90 -18.07 8.01 33.68
CA LEU A 90 -19.22 7.24 34.14
C LEU A 90 -18.72 5.81 34.28
N ILE A 91 -18.55 5.35 35.52
CA ILE A 91 -18.21 3.96 35.82
C ILE A 91 -19.43 3.21 35.33
N GLN A 92 -19.37 2.77 34.09
CA GLN A 92 -20.39 1.94 33.50
C GLN A 92 -20.35 0.67 34.34
N GLU A 93 -21.36 0.48 35.19
CA GLU A 93 -21.37 -0.61 36.17
C GLU A 93 -21.28 -1.94 35.43
N GLN A 94 -20.09 -2.51 35.42
CA GLN A 94 -19.83 -3.83 34.87
C GLN A 94 -20.37 -4.84 35.87
N THR A 95 -21.60 -5.29 35.62
CA THR A 95 -22.23 -6.34 36.42
C THR A 95 -22.34 -7.61 35.59
N PRO A 96 -22.29 -8.81 36.21
CA PRO A 96 -22.48 -10.07 35.48
C PRO A 96 -23.77 -10.10 34.65
N ALA A 97 -24.82 -9.40 35.09
CA ALA A 97 -26.10 -9.28 34.38
C ALA A 97 -26.02 -8.50 33.06
N THR A 98 -24.98 -7.68 32.86
CA THR A 98 -24.77 -6.87 31.66
C THR A 98 -23.81 -7.49 30.64
N LEU A 99 -23.23 -8.65 30.97
CA LEU A 99 -22.31 -9.36 30.08
C LEU A 99 -23.07 -9.88 28.85
N ASP A 100 -22.58 -9.56 27.65
CA ASP A 100 -23.16 -10.10 26.43
C ASP A 100 -22.74 -11.57 26.26
N PRO A 101 -23.70 -12.53 26.26
CA PRO A 101 -23.40 -13.94 26.11
C PRO A 101 -22.69 -14.28 24.78
N ALA A 102 -22.87 -13.45 23.74
CA ALA A 102 -22.24 -13.64 22.44
C ALA A 102 -20.72 -13.39 22.45
N VAL A 103 -20.18 -12.75 23.48
CA VAL A 103 -18.74 -12.46 23.57
C VAL A 103 -17.92 -13.74 23.67
N LEU A 104 -18.41 -14.73 24.42
CA LEU A 104 -17.75 -16.02 24.60
C LEU A 104 -17.79 -16.90 23.35
N THR A 105 -18.70 -16.62 22.42
CA THR A 105 -18.78 -17.27 21.10
C THR A 105 -18.23 -16.41 19.98
N SER A 106 -17.72 -15.21 20.30
CA SER A 106 -17.15 -14.31 19.31
C SER A 106 -15.90 -14.92 18.66
N PRO A 107 -15.67 -14.68 17.36
CA PRO A 107 -14.47 -15.18 16.68
C PRO A 107 -13.18 -14.66 17.32
N PHE A 108 -13.20 -13.46 17.90
CA PHE A 108 -12.07 -12.87 18.60
C PHE A 108 -11.74 -13.62 19.90
N PHE A 109 -12.74 -13.93 20.73
CA PHE A 109 -12.53 -14.70 21.96
C PHE A 109 -12.05 -16.12 21.65
N LEU A 110 -12.64 -16.78 20.66
CA LEU A 110 -12.22 -18.12 20.24
C LEU A 110 -10.79 -18.12 19.69
N SER A 111 -10.42 -17.11 18.88
CA SER A 111 -9.05 -16.96 18.39
C SER A 111 -8.06 -16.72 19.53
N ALA A 112 -8.41 -15.90 20.52
CA ALA A 112 -7.60 -15.69 21.72
C ALA A 112 -7.47 -16.98 22.55
N ALA A 113 -8.53 -17.76 22.70
CA ALA A 113 -8.52 -19.04 23.40
C ALA A 113 -7.63 -20.07 22.69
N HIS A 114 -7.68 -20.15 21.36
CA HIS A 114 -6.77 -21.00 20.57
C HIS A 114 -5.32 -20.55 20.73
N THR A 115 -5.05 -19.25 20.61
CA THR A 115 -3.70 -18.70 20.83
C THR A 115 -3.19 -19.01 22.23
N TYR A 116 -4.06 -18.94 23.25
CA TYR A 116 -3.72 -19.32 24.63
C TYR A 116 -3.38 -20.82 24.75
N GLN A 117 -4.11 -21.70 24.07
CA GLN A 117 -3.78 -23.13 24.00
C GLN A 117 -2.42 -23.38 23.33
N ASP A 118 -2.14 -22.69 22.24
CA ASP A 118 -0.85 -22.77 21.55
C ASP A 118 0.29 -22.26 22.45
N HIS A 119 0.06 -21.19 23.21
CA HIS A 119 1.00 -20.70 24.23
C HIS A 119 1.22 -21.69 25.37
N LEU A 120 0.19 -22.42 25.80
CA LEU A 120 0.35 -23.52 26.76
C LEU A 120 1.19 -24.66 26.19
N PHE A 121 0.94 -25.06 24.94
CA PHE A 121 1.65 -26.17 24.30
C PHE A 121 3.11 -25.84 23.98
N SER A 122 3.38 -24.62 23.52
CA SER A 122 4.74 -24.13 23.24
C SER A 122 5.57 -23.85 24.50
N GLY A 123 4.98 -23.95 25.70
CA GLY A 123 5.67 -23.68 26.96
C GLY A 123 5.92 -22.19 27.22
N TRP A 124 5.16 -21.30 26.58
CA TRP A 124 5.28 -19.84 26.71
C TRP A 124 5.10 -19.35 28.16
N PHE A 125 4.32 -20.08 28.96
CA PHE A 125 4.14 -19.79 30.39
C PHE A 125 5.17 -20.45 31.31
N GLY A 126 6.14 -21.16 30.75
CA GLY A 126 7.22 -21.83 31.49
C GLY A 126 8.19 -20.84 32.14
N LYS A 127 8.96 -21.33 33.12
CA LYS A 127 9.93 -20.52 33.86
C LYS A 127 10.95 -19.85 32.94
N LYS A 128 11.44 -20.59 31.94
CA LYS A 128 12.41 -20.12 30.95
C LYS A 128 11.90 -18.90 30.16
N ALA A 129 10.70 -19.00 29.58
CA ALA A 129 10.11 -17.91 28.79
C ALA A 129 9.85 -16.65 29.63
N ARG A 130 9.49 -16.81 30.92
CA ARG A 130 9.37 -15.68 31.85
C ARG A 130 10.71 -15.01 32.15
N GLU A 131 11.76 -15.79 32.36
CA GLU A 131 13.12 -15.28 32.57
C GLU A 131 13.62 -14.52 31.34
N GLU A 132 13.41 -15.05 30.13
CA GLU A 132 13.74 -14.39 28.86
C GLU A 132 12.96 -13.08 28.67
N ALA A 133 11.64 -13.08 28.92
CA ALA A 133 10.82 -11.87 28.84
C ALA A 133 11.25 -10.81 29.87
N ALA A 134 11.59 -11.21 31.10
CA ALA A 134 12.08 -10.30 32.12
C ALA A 134 13.45 -9.72 31.75
N GLN A 135 14.36 -10.53 31.20
CA GLN A 135 15.65 -10.08 30.70
C GLN A 135 15.49 -9.09 29.54
N PHE A 136 14.59 -9.36 28.61
CA PHE A 136 14.28 -8.46 27.50
C PHE A 136 13.72 -7.12 28.01
N GLN A 137 12.73 -7.15 28.91
CA GLN A 137 12.18 -5.93 29.52
C GLN A 137 13.25 -5.11 30.27
N ALA A 138 14.17 -5.79 30.98
CA ALA A 138 15.29 -5.14 31.64
C ALA A 138 16.23 -4.47 30.63
N GLY A 139 16.58 -5.16 29.54
CA GLY A 139 17.42 -4.60 28.48
C GLY A 139 16.78 -3.40 27.77
N VAL A 140 15.46 -3.44 27.52
CA VAL A 140 14.70 -2.30 26.95
C VAL A 140 14.73 -1.11 27.91
N ARG A 141 14.52 -1.32 29.22
CA ARG A 141 14.61 -0.24 30.21
C ARG A 141 16.02 0.34 30.32
N GLN A 142 17.05 -0.48 30.13
CA GLN A 142 18.45 -0.06 30.16
C GLN A 142 18.92 0.55 28.83
N GLY A 143 18.13 0.46 27.76
CA GLY A 143 18.52 0.89 26.41
C GLY A 143 19.59 0.01 25.76
N THR A 144 19.90 -1.15 26.34
CA THR A 144 20.89 -2.11 25.81
C THR A 144 20.29 -3.05 24.79
N LEU A 145 18.98 -3.28 24.87
CA LEU A 145 18.20 -4.03 23.89
C LEU A 145 17.12 -3.13 23.30
N HIS A 146 16.97 -3.19 21.99
CA HIS A 146 15.85 -2.62 21.29
C HIS A 146 15.04 -3.76 20.66
N ALA A 147 13.71 -3.66 20.68
CA ALA A 147 12.91 -4.47 19.78
C ALA A 147 13.23 -3.98 18.38
N GLU A 148 13.84 -4.82 17.54
CA GLU A 148 14.03 -4.46 16.13
C GLU A 148 12.67 -4.04 15.58
N TRP A 149 12.61 -2.86 14.97
CA TRP A 149 11.33 -2.40 14.42
C TRP A 149 10.90 -3.39 13.36
N LYS A 150 9.58 -3.59 13.24
CA LYS A 150 9.00 -4.43 12.19
C LYS A 150 9.58 -4.08 10.80
N ASP A 151 9.86 -2.80 10.59
CA ASP A 151 10.44 -2.29 9.35
C ASP A 151 11.92 -2.67 9.18
N GLU A 152 12.72 -2.72 10.25
CA GLU A 152 14.13 -3.14 10.20
C GLU A 152 14.26 -4.64 9.93
N VAL A 153 13.39 -5.46 10.53
CA VAL A 153 13.31 -6.90 10.27
C VAL A 153 12.82 -7.13 8.85
N TRP A 154 11.79 -6.40 8.42
CA TRP A 154 11.32 -6.44 7.04
C TRP A 154 12.45 -6.08 6.09
N GLU A 155 13.10 -4.94 6.26
CA GLU A 155 14.20 -4.47 5.41
C GLU A 155 15.40 -5.41 5.40
N ARG A 156 15.60 -6.23 6.43
CA ARG A 156 16.63 -7.27 6.46
C ARG A 156 16.22 -8.50 5.67
N ASP A 157 15.01 -8.99 5.91
CA ASP A 157 14.48 -10.21 5.27
C ASP A 157 14.06 -9.97 3.81
N HIS A 158 13.71 -8.72 3.50
CA HIS A 158 13.39 -8.20 2.17
C HIS A 158 14.30 -7.04 1.84
N SER A 159 15.55 -7.09 2.33
CA SER A 159 16.63 -6.34 1.70
C SER A 159 16.45 -6.60 0.22
N PRO A 160 16.37 -5.56 -0.64
CA PRO A 160 16.33 -5.78 -2.06
C PRO A 160 17.66 -6.42 -2.39
N GLN A 161 17.72 -7.75 -2.25
CA GLN A 161 18.77 -8.56 -2.79
C GLN A 161 18.90 -8.02 -4.20
N GLN A 162 20.13 -7.67 -4.55
CA GLN A 162 20.53 -7.41 -5.91
C GLN A 162 20.30 -8.70 -6.72
N ASN A 163 19.05 -9.16 -6.82
CA ASN A 163 18.52 -9.63 -8.07
C ASN A 163 18.84 -8.49 -9.02
N GLN A 164 19.97 -8.62 -9.70
CA GLN A 164 20.20 -8.08 -11.02
C GLN A 164 19.12 -8.69 -11.93
N SER A 165 17.84 -8.44 -11.61
CA SER A 165 16.73 -8.61 -12.52
C SER A 165 17.19 -7.86 -13.73
N GLN A 166 17.56 -8.60 -14.79
CA GLN A 166 18.06 -8.08 -16.05
C GLN A 166 17.31 -6.79 -16.30
N GLN A 167 18.03 -5.67 -16.22
CA GLN A 167 17.43 -4.36 -16.32
C GLN A 167 16.70 -4.35 -17.66
N VAL A 168 15.37 -4.47 -17.61
CA VAL A 168 14.53 -4.56 -18.81
C VAL A 168 14.78 -3.27 -19.54
N ASP A 169 15.29 -3.33 -20.76
CA ASP A 169 15.52 -2.16 -21.60
C ASP A 169 14.24 -1.84 -22.40
N LEU A 170 14.18 -0.67 -23.03
CA LEU A 170 13.05 -0.33 -23.92
C LEU A 170 12.97 -1.30 -25.08
N ALA A 171 14.12 -1.81 -25.54
CA ALA A 171 14.20 -2.80 -26.58
C ALA A 171 13.46 -4.09 -26.20
N ALA A 172 13.54 -4.55 -24.95
CA ALA A 172 12.78 -5.70 -24.46
C ALA A 172 11.28 -5.42 -24.43
N LEU A 173 10.84 -4.20 -24.09
CA LEU A 173 9.42 -3.83 -24.17
C LEU A 173 8.91 -3.87 -25.61
N ALA A 174 9.71 -3.35 -26.56
CA ALA A 174 9.39 -3.35 -27.98
C ALA A 174 9.35 -4.78 -28.55
N LYS A 175 10.36 -5.62 -28.25
CA LYS A 175 10.40 -7.05 -28.65
C LYS A 175 9.19 -7.83 -28.19
N ARG A 176 8.66 -7.51 -27.01
CA ARG A 176 7.47 -8.15 -26.43
C ARG A 176 6.15 -7.51 -26.86
N GLY A 177 6.19 -6.49 -27.73
CA GLY A 177 5.00 -5.78 -28.23
C GLY A 177 4.30 -4.91 -27.18
N LEU A 178 4.95 -4.64 -26.05
CA LEU A 178 4.44 -3.74 -25.01
C LEU A 178 4.60 -2.27 -25.40
N LEU A 179 5.59 -1.95 -26.24
CA LEU A 179 5.69 -0.70 -26.99
C LEU A 179 5.49 -0.97 -28.47
N GLN A 180 4.74 -0.11 -29.16
CA GLN A 180 4.39 -0.24 -30.57
C GLN A 180 4.56 1.10 -31.30
N GLU A 181 4.76 1.03 -32.62
CA GLU A 181 4.75 2.21 -33.48
C GLU A 181 3.40 2.93 -33.39
N GLY A 182 3.45 4.26 -33.30
CA GLY A 182 2.28 5.11 -33.08
C GLY A 182 1.85 5.25 -31.62
N ASP A 183 2.48 4.57 -30.65
CA ASP A 183 2.26 4.85 -29.23
C ASP A 183 2.77 6.26 -28.88
N VAL A 184 2.07 6.93 -27.96
CA VAL A 184 2.53 8.20 -27.37
C VAL A 184 3.09 7.94 -25.98
N ILE A 185 4.34 8.32 -25.77
CA ILE A 185 5.01 8.27 -24.48
C ILE A 185 4.96 9.67 -23.86
N SER A 186 4.18 9.82 -22.81
CA SER A 186 4.06 11.06 -22.05
C SER A 186 5.06 11.08 -20.90
N TYR A 187 5.99 12.03 -20.94
CA TYR A 187 7.00 12.31 -19.93
C TYR A 187 6.50 13.39 -18.97
N ARG A 188 6.62 13.16 -17.66
CA ARG A 188 6.37 14.18 -16.63
C ARG A 188 7.35 14.03 -15.48
N ARG A 189 8.12 15.08 -15.18
CA ARG A 189 9.04 15.10 -14.05
C ARG A 189 9.10 16.46 -13.37
N HIS A 190 9.08 16.43 -12.03
CA HIS A 190 9.25 17.60 -11.19
C HIS A 190 10.69 17.70 -10.68
N PHE A 191 11.34 18.84 -10.94
CA PHE A 191 12.69 19.17 -10.48
C PHE A 191 12.58 20.12 -9.29
N ALA A 192 12.52 19.56 -8.08
CA ALA A 192 12.25 20.32 -6.86
C ALA A 192 13.22 21.47 -6.61
N GLN A 193 14.50 21.31 -6.95
CA GLN A 193 15.54 22.33 -6.78
C GLN A 193 15.32 23.56 -7.67
N LEU A 194 14.78 23.34 -8.86
CA LEU A 194 14.48 24.41 -9.83
C LEU A 194 13.03 24.87 -9.74
N GLN A 195 12.19 24.17 -8.97
CA GLN A 195 10.74 24.33 -8.91
C GLN A 195 10.05 24.28 -10.29
N VAL A 196 10.63 23.53 -11.23
CA VAL A 196 10.10 23.36 -12.59
C VAL A 196 9.53 21.96 -12.76
N THR A 197 8.41 21.86 -13.49
CA THR A 197 7.86 20.58 -13.94
C THR A 197 7.93 20.53 -15.46
N ILE A 198 8.65 19.55 -16.00
CA ILE A 198 8.74 19.31 -17.43
C ILE A 198 7.70 18.27 -17.82
N GLU A 199 6.92 18.59 -18.85
CA GLU A 199 5.89 17.73 -19.43
C GLU A 199 6.08 17.68 -20.94
N LYS A 200 6.22 16.48 -21.50
CA LYS A 200 6.49 16.27 -22.92
C LYS A 200 5.82 15.02 -23.44
N ASP A 201 5.03 15.16 -24.50
CA ASP A 201 4.51 14.03 -25.25
C ASP A 201 5.44 13.71 -26.43
N VAL A 202 5.82 12.45 -26.52
CA VAL A 202 6.77 11.92 -27.51
C VAL A 202 6.07 10.82 -28.28
N LEU A 203 6.23 10.78 -29.60
CA LEU A 203 5.62 9.73 -30.42
C LEU A 203 6.66 8.68 -30.80
N VAL A 204 6.30 7.41 -30.67
CA VAL A 204 7.07 6.29 -31.23
C VAL A 204 6.85 6.27 -32.73
N ASP A 205 7.88 6.62 -33.49
CA ASP A 205 7.81 6.74 -34.95
C ASP A 205 8.06 5.39 -35.62
N SER A 206 9.18 4.75 -35.29
CA SER A 206 9.55 3.45 -35.81
C SER A 206 10.28 2.61 -34.76
N ILE A 207 10.18 1.29 -34.89
CA ILE A 207 10.91 0.32 -34.08
C ILE A 207 11.78 -0.52 -35.01
N ASP A 208 13.10 -0.41 -34.85
CA ASP A 208 14.03 -1.16 -35.68
C ASP A 208 13.95 -2.66 -35.36
N GLY A 209 13.51 -3.50 -36.31
CA GLY A 209 13.34 -4.95 -36.10
C GLY A 209 14.54 -5.67 -35.46
N PRO A 210 15.77 -5.58 -36.03
CA PRO A 210 16.92 -6.33 -35.54
C PRO A 210 17.48 -5.85 -34.19
N SER A 211 17.61 -4.53 -33.98
CA SER A 211 18.11 -4.01 -32.69
C SER A 211 17.02 -3.83 -31.65
N SER A 212 15.76 -3.73 -32.09
CA SER A 212 14.59 -3.31 -31.32
C SER A 212 14.77 -1.96 -30.62
N THR A 213 15.69 -1.13 -31.13
CA THR A 213 15.79 0.26 -30.70
C THR A 213 14.61 1.05 -31.25
N ILE A 214 14.16 2.03 -30.48
CA ILE A 214 13.02 2.85 -30.87
C ILE A 214 13.54 4.19 -31.41
N SER A 215 12.89 4.68 -32.46
CA SER A 215 13.05 6.04 -32.95
C SER A 215 11.81 6.83 -32.57
N VAL A 216 12.01 8.01 -32.01
CA VAL A 216 10.92 8.82 -31.46
C VAL A 216 10.95 10.25 -31.97
N LEU A 217 9.78 10.84 -32.13
CA LEU A 217 9.60 12.24 -32.52
C LEU A 217 9.23 13.08 -31.31
N VAL A 218 10.06 14.07 -31.03
CA VAL A 218 9.92 14.96 -29.87
C VAL A 218 9.55 16.37 -30.36
N PRO A 219 8.52 17.02 -29.78
CA PRO A 219 8.21 18.41 -30.10
C PRO A 219 9.33 19.33 -29.60
N PRO A 220 9.67 20.39 -30.34
CA PRO A 220 10.84 21.22 -30.03
C PRO A 220 10.62 22.06 -28.75
N ARG A 221 11.73 22.44 -28.10
CA ARG A 221 11.78 23.43 -27.00
C ARG A 221 10.83 23.07 -25.85
N SER A 222 10.06 24.01 -25.31
CA SER A 222 9.13 23.82 -24.19
C SER A 222 7.71 23.38 -24.59
N THR A 223 7.47 23.06 -25.87
CA THR A 223 6.13 22.65 -26.34
C THR A 223 5.75 21.30 -25.74
N ARG A 224 4.71 21.26 -24.92
CA ARG A 224 4.35 20.07 -24.15
C ARG A 224 3.74 18.95 -25.00
N SER A 225 2.80 19.30 -25.87
CA SER A 225 2.03 18.34 -26.66
C SER A 225 2.52 18.24 -28.11
N LEU A 226 2.26 17.07 -28.72
CA LEU A 226 2.47 16.87 -30.15
C LEU A 226 1.41 17.63 -30.96
N HIS A 227 1.76 18.02 -32.18
CA HIS A 227 0.82 18.65 -33.10
C HIS A 227 -0.31 17.68 -33.49
N LEU A 228 -1.54 18.18 -33.67
CA LEU A 228 -2.73 17.34 -33.90
C LEU A 228 -2.62 16.45 -35.14
N THR A 229 -1.97 16.93 -36.20
CA THR A 229 -1.72 16.17 -37.44
C THR A 229 -0.89 14.90 -37.20
N LEU A 230 -0.08 14.91 -36.15
CA LEU A 230 0.79 13.81 -35.78
C LEU A 230 0.07 12.73 -34.97
N LEU A 231 -1.06 13.09 -34.37
CA LEU A 231 -1.84 12.21 -33.53
C LEU A 231 -2.85 11.38 -34.32
N VAL A 232 -2.94 11.58 -35.64
CA VAL A 232 -3.82 10.86 -36.57
C VAL A 232 -3.14 9.60 -37.12
N ASN A 233 -3.88 8.50 -37.18
CA ASN A 233 -3.41 7.22 -37.70
C ASN A 233 -3.24 7.25 -39.23
N GLY A 234 -2.23 6.55 -39.74
CA GLY A 234 -1.95 6.49 -41.18
C GLY A 234 -1.46 7.82 -41.77
N ARG A 235 -0.97 8.73 -40.93
CA ARG A 235 -0.33 9.96 -41.42
C ARG A 235 0.86 9.62 -42.32
N GLY A 236 1.14 10.52 -43.26
CA GLY A 236 2.37 10.49 -44.05
C GLY A 236 3.58 10.95 -43.23
N GLU A 237 4.69 11.12 -43.94
CA GLU A 237 5.93 11.68 -43.38
C GLU A 237 5.66 13.05 -42.70
N PRO A 238 6.23 13.31 -41.52
CA PRO A 238 6.04 14.58 -40.81
C PRO A 238 6.41 15.76 -41.70
N GLN A 239 5.58 16.80 -41.70
CA GLN A 239 5.82 17.95 -42.56
C GLN A 239 6.90 18.85 -41.94
N PRO A 240 7.68 19.59 -42.74
CA PRO A 240 8.72 20.50 -42.23
C PRO A 240 8.21 21.53 -41.20
N GLN A 241 6.92 21.85 -41.26
CA GLN A 241 6.24 22.78 -40.37
C GLN A 241 5.97 22.22 -38.96
N ASP A 242 5.97 20.90 -38.77
CA ASP A 242 5.79 20.28 -37.46
C ASP A 242 7.01 20.51 -36.53
N ARG A 243 8.17 20.88 -37.11
CA ARG A 243 9.44 21.20 -36.41
C ARG A 243 9.87 20.15 -35.38
N LEU A 244 9.53 18.89 -35.63
CA LEU A 244 9.87 17.79 -34.75
C LEU A 244 11.36 17.48 -34.79
N GLN A 245 11.88 17.01 -33.67
CA GLN A 245 13.22 16.48 -33.58
C GLN A 245 13.15 14.96 -33.47
N LEU A 246 13.80 14.29 -34.42
CA LEU A 246 13.92 12.84 -34.45
C LEU A 246 15.07 12.40 -33.54
N MET A 247 14.76 11.52 -32.59
CA MET A 247 15.74 10.83 -31.74
C MET A 247 15.79 9.36 -32.14
N ASN A 248 16.95 8.91 -32.64
CA ASN A 248 17.14 7.54 -33.13
C ASN A 248 17.89 6.67 -32.11
N ASN A 249 17.76 5.35 -32.27
CA ASN A 249 18.53 4.34 -31.56
C ASN A 249 18.37 4.38 -30.03
N ILE A 250 17.15 4.67 -29.55
CA ILE A 250 16.89 4.75 -28.10
C ILE A 250 16.65 3.35 -27.55
N ALA A 251 17.51 2.92 -26.63
CA ALA A 251 17.43 1.60 -25.99
C ALA A 251 17.04 1.65 -24.50
N ASP A 252 17.30 2.77 -23.82
CA ASP A 252 17.12 2.93 -22.37
C ASP A 252 16.24 4.16 -22.07
N PRO A 253 15.28 4.12 -21.13
CA PRO A 253 14.54 5.32 -20.73
C PRO A 253 15.40 6.45 -20.18
N VAL A 254 16.57 6.17 -19.63
CA VAL A 254 17.52 7.21 -19.19
C VAL A 254 18.05 8.00 -20.40
N MET A 255 18.31 7.31 -21.51
CA MET A 255 18.71 7.96 -22.77
C MET A 255 17.55 8.77 -23.35
N LEU A 256 16.34 8.21 -23.33
CA LEU A 256 15.14 8.91 -23.75
C LEU A 256 14.92 10.20 -22.95
N GLU A 257 14.98 10.10 -21.62
CA GLU A 257 14.83 11.24 -20.73
C GLU A 257 15.91 12.30 -20.96
N SER A 258 17.17 11.89 -21.04
CA SER A 258 18.28 12.82 -21.27
C SER A 258 18.12 13.57 -22.58
N GLY A 259 17.67 12.89 -23.64
CA GLY A 259 17.38 13.53 -24.93
C GLY A 259 16.18 14.47 -24.87
N ILE A 260 15.09 14.11 -24.19
CA ILE A 260 13.94 15.00 -23.98
C ILE A 260 14.38 16.27 -23.25
N LEU A 261 15.18 16.15 -22.19
CA LEU A 261 15.67 17.29 -21.42
C LEU A 261 16.67 18.16 -22.20
N ASP A 262 17.50 17.55 -23.06
CA ASP A 262 18.38 18.28 -23.98
C ASP A 262 17.60 19.08 -25.03
N ILE A 263 16.50 18.53 -25.55
CA ILE A 263 15.64 19.21 -26.53
C ILE A 263 14.80 20.31 -25.86
N ASP A 264 14.34 20.07 -24.64
CA ASP A 264 13.56 21.03 -23.87
C ASP A 264 14.40 22.24 -23.45
N GLY A 265 15.62 22.00 -22.97
CA GLY A 265 16.60 23.03 -22.64
C GLY A 265 16.30 23.83 -21.37
N THR A 266 15.21 23.55 -20.65
CA THR A 266 14.85 24.27 -19.41
C THR A 266 15.72 23.84 -18.22
N VAL A 267 16.24 22.61 -18.23
CA VAL A 267 17.06 22.04 -17.14
C VAL A 267 18.47 21.75 -17.63
N ASP A 268 19.43 22.48 -17.07
CA ASP A 268 20.85 22.30 -17.36
C ASP A 268 21.35 20.91 -16.97
N ARG A 269 22.33 20.40 -17.72
CA ARG A 269 22.87 19.05 -17.52
C ARG A 269 23.44 18.84 -16.11
N ALA A 270 23.98 19.88 -15.48
CA ALA A 270 24.50 19.84 -14.12
C ALA A 270 23.39 19.59 -13.09
N ASP A 271 22.21 20.18 -13.29
CA ASP A 271 21.08 20.10 -12.36
C ASP A 271 20.29 18.79 -12.48
N ARG A 272 20.47 18.06 -13.59
CA ARG A 272 19.87 16.73 -13.78
C ARG A 272 20.42 15.71 -12.80
N GLY A 273 21.70 15.81 -12.44
CA GLY A 273 22.43 14.81 -11.65
C GLY A 273 21.87 14.62 -10.24
N VAL A 274 21.39 15.70 -9.60
CA VAL A 274 20.84 15.61 -8.24
C VAL A 274 19.48 14.92 -8.23
N ALA A 275 18.68 15.10 -9.29
CA ALA A 275 17.46 14.34 -9.50
C ALA A 275 17.74 12.89 -9.98
N ASN A 276 18.84 12.68 -10.73
CA ASN A 276 19.24 11.40 -11.36
C ASN A 276 20.12 10.50 -10.48
N GLY A 277 20.41 10.88 -9.25
CA GLY A 277 21.23 10.08 -8.33
C GLY A 277 20.74 8.63 -8.22
N LYS A 278 21.56 7.69 -8.72
CA LYS A 278 21.42 6.21 -8.70
C LYS A 278 20.11 5.58 -9.16
N ASN A 279 19.07 6.34 -9.46
CA ASN A 279 17.75 5.80 -9.69
C ASN A 279 17.38 5.88 -11.18
N ALA A 280 17.95 4.99 -12.00
CA ALA A 280 17.37 4.67 -13.31
C ALA A 280 15.85 4.43 -13.18
N ARG A 281 15.43 3.84 -12.05
CA ARG A 281 14.02 3.67 -11.64
C ARG A 281 13.17 4.94 -11.64
N ALA A 282 13.75 6.13 -11.45
CA ALA A 282 12.99 7.39 -11.50
C ALA A 282 12.53 7.69 -12.93
N ALA A 283 13.41 7.52 -13.92
CA ALA A 283 13.08 7.68 -15.33
C ALA A 283 11.94 6.71 -15.74
N TRP A 284 12.01 5.45 -15.33
CA TRP A 284 10.95 4.46 -15.59
C TRP A 284 9.56 4.88 -15.10
N LYS A 285 9.49 5.62 -13.99
CA LYS A 285 8.22 6.07 -13.39
C LYS A 285 7.70 7.38 -14.00
N SER A 286 8.56 8.18 -14.62
CA SER A 286 8.16 9.47 -15.25
C SER A 286 7.53 9.32 -16.63
N PHE A 287 7.58 8.13 -17.23
CA PHE A 287 6.99 7.86 -18.54
C PHE A 287 5.69 7.07 -18.44
N THR A 288 4.65 7.56 -19.11
CA THR A 288 3.35 6.89 -19.27
C THR A 288 3.09 6.62 -20.74
N VAL A 289 2.75 5.37 -21.07
CA VAL A 289 2.45 4.93 -22.44
C VAL A 289 0.96 5.08 -22.72
N TRP A 290 0.65 5.65 -23.88
CA TRP A 290 -0.69 5.85 -24.40
C TRP A 290 -0.82 5.15 -25.76
N ARG A 291 -1.88 4.35 -25.93
CA ARG A 291 -2.13 3.56 -27.15
C ARG A 291 -3.54 3.75 -27.66
N TRP A 292 -3.74 3.66 -28.97
CA TRP A 292 -5.08 3.68 -29.53
C TRP A 292 -5.88 2.44 -29.13
N ARG A 293 -7.17 2.65 -28.86
CA ARG A 293 -8.15 1.57 -28.89
C ARG A 293 -8.38 1.14 -30.33
N ASP A 294 -8.72 -0.14 -30.51
CA ASP A 294 -8.97 -0.68 -31.85
C ASP A 294 -10.11 0.05 -32.57
N GLU A 295 -11.15 0.45 -31.84
CA GLU A 295 -12.26 1.27 -32.34
C GLU A 295 -11.81 2.68 -32.79
N MET A 296 -10.82 3.26 -32.12
CA MET A 296 -10.35 4.62 -32.39
C MET A 296 -9.42 4.68 -33.59
N ARG A 297 -8.75 3.59 -33.99
CA ARG A 297 -7.72 3.59 -35.05
C ARG A 297 -8.21 4.11 -36.40
N ASN A 298 -9.50 3.96 -36.70
CA ASN A 298 -10.09 4.35 -37.99
C ASN A 298 -10.91 5.65 -37.94
N ASP A 299 -11.20 6.17 -36.74
CA ASP A 299 -11.97 7.41 -36.57
C ASP A 299 -11.05 8.64 -36.55
N ILE A 300 -10.66 9.10 -37.75
CA ILE A 300 -9.78 10.25 -37.94
C ILE A 300 -10.35 11.52 -37.30
N GLN A 301 -11.67 11.72 -37.39
CA GLN A 301 -12.31 12.93 -36.86
C GLN A 301 -12.22 12.94 -35.33
N ALA A 302 -12.53 11.83 -34.67
CA ALA A 302 -12.39 11.74 -33.22
C ALA A 302 -10.92 11.87 -32.77
N GLN A 303 -9.97 11.31 -33.52
CA GLN A 303 -8.53 11.47 -33.24
C GLN A 303 -8.10 12.94 -33.26
N MET A 304 -8.64 13.78 -34.14
CA MET A 304 -8.27 15.20 -34.19
C MET A 304 -8.82 16.03 -33.04
N VAL A 305 -9.88 15.57 -32.38
CA VAL A 305 -10.59 16.31 -31.33
C VAL A 305 -10.16 15.89 -29.92
N MET A 306 -9.77 14.62 -29.74
CA MET A 306 -9.47 14.05 -28.43
C MET A 306 -8.02 14.25 -27.99
N ASP A 307 -7.79 14.34 -26.68
CA ASP A 307 -6.45 14.42 -26.11
C ASP A 307 -5.59 13.22 -26.55
N ARG A 308 -4.33 13.49 -26.91
CA ARG A 308 -3.36 12.51 -27.46
C ARG A 308 -3.91 11.65 -28.60
N GLY A 309 -4.88 12.13 -29.37
CA GLY A 309 -5.46 11.39 -30.48
C GLY A 309 -6.47 10.33 -30.07
N GLY A 310 -7.09 10.46 -28.89
CA GLY A 310 -8.04 9.47 -28.35
C GLY A 310 -7.37 8.18 -27.89
N ARG A 311 -6.05 8.22 -27.65
CA ARG A 311 -5.31 7.11 -27.05
C ARG A 311 -5.70 6.96 -25.58
N GLU A 312 -5.70 5.73 -25.09
CA GLU A 312 -5.89 5.43 -23.68
C GLU A 312 -4.58 5.13 -22.98
N ARG A 313 -4.56 5.36 -21.67
CA ARG A 313 -3.40 5.10 -20.82
C ARG A 313 -3.24 3.60 -20.60
N VAL A 314 -2.13 3.03 -21.07
CA VAL A 314 -1.79 1.62 -20.88
C VAL A 314 -1.11 1.39 -19.53
N GLY A 315 -0.19 2.28 -19.15
CA GLY A 315 0.57 2.14 -17.90
C GLY A 315 1.85 2.97 -17.92
N THR A 316 2.59 2.95 -16.82
CA THR A 316 3.94 3.52 -16.79
C THR A 316 4.96 2.54 -17.38
N LEU A 317 6.08 3.03 -17.90
CA LEU A 317 7.15 2.13 -18.37
C LEU A 317 7.62 1.21 -17.23
N PHE A 318 7.69 1.73 -15.99
CA PHE A 318 7.98 0.93 -14.80
C PHE A 318 7.01 -0.25 -14.65
N TYR A 319 5.70 0.00 -14.75
CA TYR A 319 4.69 -1.05 -14.68
C TYR A 319 4.88 -2.07 -15.80
N LEU A 320 5.01 -1.62 -17.06
CA LEU A 320 5.23 -2.49 -18.21
C LEU A 320 6.50 -3.35 -18.08
N SER A 321 7.56 -2.81 -17.49
CA SER A 321 8.80 -3.55 -17.24
C SER A 321 8.59 -4.76 -16.31
N THR A 322 7.66 -4.66 -15.35
CA THR A 322 7.37 -5.80 -14.46
C THR A 322 6.64 -6.93 -15.17
N TYR A 323 5.80 -6.61 -16.17
CA TYR A 323 5.13 -7.61 -17.01
C TYR A 323 6.10 -8.36 -17.92
N CYS A 324 7.24 -7.77 -18.26
CA CYS A 324 8.30 -8.47 -18.98
C CYS A 324 8.93 -9.62 -18.20
N HIS A 325 8.76 -9.69 -16.87
CA HIS A 325 9.33 -10.80 -16.10
C HIS A 325 8.36 -11.97 -15.91
N GLN A 326 7.07 -11.78 -16.17
CA GLN A 326 6.03 -12.79 -15.87
C GLN A 326 5.70 -13.72 -17.05
N LYS A 327 6.21 -13.44 -18.25
CA LYS A 327 6.07 -14.26 -19.45
C LYS A 327 7.43 -14.74 -19.94
#